data_AF-A0AAV2IEF9-F1
#
_entry.id   AF-A0AAV2IEF9-F1
#
_cell.length_a   1.000
_cell.length_b   1.000
_cell.length_c   1.000
_cell.angle_alpha   90.00
_cell.angle_beta   90.00
_cell.angle_gamma   90.00
#
_symmetry.space_group_name_H-M   'P 1'
#
loop_
_entity.id
_entity.type
_entity.pdbx_description
1 polymer ?
#
loop_
_entity_poly.entity_id
_entity_poly.type
_entity_poly.pdbx_seq_one_letter_code
_entity_poly.pdbx_strand_id
1 'polypeptide(L)'
;MFSNAQVGNEFLRGVSGGEKKRINIGMELIISPAVLFLDEPTTGLDANTANTVMKLLKRFASVLSRRGRTIIFSIHQPRYSIYRLFDSLMLLSQGHTVYHGPSEEALAFF
;
A
#
# COMPACT_ATOMS: atom_id res chain seq x y z
N MET A 1 5.74 20.64 14.39
CA MET A 1 6.67 21.44 13.58
C MET A 1 7.01 20.60 12.36
N PHE A 2 6.41 20.89 11.20
CA PHE A 2 6.75 20.16 9.97
C PHE A 2 8.20 20.50 9.65
N SER A 3 9.09 19.51 9.76
CA SER A 3 10.50 19.68 9.47
C SER A 3 10.66 20.01 7.99
N ASN A 4 11.33 21.12 7.68
CA ASN A 4 11.80 21.47 6.33
C ASN A 4 12.94 20.54 5.88
N ALA A 5 12.75 19.22 6.06
CA ALA A 5 13.74 18.21 5.71
C ALA A 5 13.71 17.96 4.21
N GLN A 6 14.86 18.11 3.55
CA GLN A 6 14.98 17.83 2.13
C GLN A 6 14.90 16.33 1.86
N VAL A 7 14.25 15.93 0.76
CA VAL A 7 14.13 14.52 0.34
C VAL A 7 15.52 13.90 0.14
N GLY A 8 16.50 14.69 -0.32
CA GLY A 8 17.84 14.22 -0.64
C GLY A 8 17.87 13.39 -1.93
N ASN A 9 19.06 13.01 -2.38
CA ASN A 9 19.29 12.21 -3.58
C ASN A 9 20.30 11.08 -3.29
N GLU A 10 20.89 10.46 -4.30
CA GLU A 10 21.88 9.37 -4.12
C GLU A 10 23.17 9.85 -3.44
N PHE A 11 23.49 11.14 -3.54
CA PHE A 11 24.74 11.73 -3.04
C PHE A 11 24.53 12.57 -1.76
N LEU A 12 23.31 13.05 -1.54
CA LEU A 12 22.93 13.91 -0.42
C LEU A 12 21.89 13.19 0.45
N ARG A 13 22.29 12.90 1.69
CA ARG A 13 21.40 12.28 2.69
C ARG A 13 20.24 13.24 2.98
N GLY A 14 19.02 12.75 2.80
CA GLY A 14 17.78 13.46 3.12
C GLY A 14 16.89 12.62 4.02
N VAL A 15 15.58 12.73 3.82
CA VAL A 15 14.59 11.92 4.55
C VAL A 15 14.85 10.41 4.38
N SER A 16 14.45 9.63 5.37
CA SER A 16 14.59 8.17 5.39
C SER A 16 13.89 7.52 4.20
N GLY A 17 14.29 6.29 3.85
CA GLY A 17 13.63 5.54 2.77
C GLY A 17 12.12 5.40 2.97
N GLY A 18 11.68 5.22 4.23
CA GLY A 18 10.26 5.16 4.55
C GLY A 18 9.54 6.50 4.40
N GLU A 19 10.20 7.62 4.70
CA GLU A 19 9.67 8.95 4.42
C GLU A 19 9.58 9.22 2.91
N LYS A 20 10.61 8.86 2.14
CA LYS A 20 10.58 8.96 0.66
C LYS A 20 9.40 8.19 0.08
N LYS A 21 9.17 6.95 0.56
CA LYS A 21 8.05 6.12 0.09
C LYS A 21 6.69 6.76 0.42
N ARG A 22 6.52 7.29 1.63
CA ARG A 22 5.29 8.02 2.02
C ARG A 22 5.08 9.29 1.20
N ILE A 23 6.14 10.02 0.88
CA ILE A 23 6.07 11.20 0.00
C ILE A 23 5.61 10.80 -1.40
N ASN A 24 6.22 9.77 -2.00
CA ASN A 24 5.82 9.29 -3.33
C ASN A 24 4.36 8.86 -3.38
N ILE A 25 3.91 8.09 -2.37
CA ILE A 25 2.50 7.71 -2.25
C ILE A 25 1.63 8.98 -2.11
N GLY A 26 2.03 9.93 -1.28
CA GLY A 26 1.33 11.21 -1.12
C GLY A 26 1.20 11.99 -2.43
N MET A 27 2.25 12.04 -3.25
CA MET A 27 2.22 12.72 -4.56
C MET A 27 1.17 12.12 -5.50
N GLU A 28 1.09 10.79 -5.57
CA GLU A 28 0.08 10.11 -6.39
C GLU A 28 -1.35 10.33 -5.86
N LEU A 29 -1.52 10.37 -4.54
CA LEU A 29 -2.83 10.58 -3.93
C LEU A 29 -3.39 11.99 -4.16
N ILE A 30 -2.53 13.00 -4.35
CA ILE A 30 -2.94 14.38 -4.67
C ILE A 30 -3.68 14.44 -6.02
N ILE A 31 -3.28 13.62 -6.98
CA ILE A 31 -3.91 13.53 -8.32
C ILE A 31 -5.33 12.94 -8.22
N SER A 32 -5.65 12.26 -7.11
CA SER A 32 -6.94 11.63 -6.86
C SER A 32 -7.39 10.70 -8.00
N PRO A 33 -6.54 9.74 -8.42
CA PRO A 33 -6.87 8.85 -9.52
C PRO A 33 -8.05 7.94 -9.17
N ALA A 34 -8.83 7.52 -10.17
CA ALA A 34 -9.91 6.55 -9.98
C ALA A 34 -9.37 5.16 -9.62
N VAL A 35 -8.23 4.80 -10.21
CA VAL A 35 -7.53 3.54 -9.98
C VAL A 35 -6.06 3.84 -9.68
N LEU A 36 -5.52 3.28 -8.60
CA LEU A 36 -4.13 3.42 -8.19
C LEU A 36 -3.46 2.05 -8.17
N PHE A 37 -2.34 1.92 -8.88
CA PHE A 37 -1.48 0.73 -8.86
C PHE A 37 -0.22 1.01 -8.05
N LEU A 38 0.15 0.09 -7.16
CA LEU A 38 1.36 0.20 -6.34
C LEU A 38 2.15 -1.12 -6.38
N ASP A 39 3.44 -1.03 -6.69
CA ASP A 39 4.33 -2.17 -6.62
C ASP A 39 5.03 -2.20 -5.25
N GLU A 40 4.76 -3.26 -4.50
CA GLU A 40 5.28 -3.53 -3.16
C GLU A 40 5.35 -2.30 -2.23
N PRO A 41 4.21 -1.68 -1.87
CA PRO A 41 4.17 -0.41 -1.15
C PRO A 41 4.79 -0.48 0.26
N THR A 42 5.02 -1.67 0.80
CA THR A 42 5.58 -1.90 2.13
C THR A 42 7.07 -2.29 2.13
N THR A 43 7.67 -2.56 0.96
CA THR A 43 9.07 -3.00 0.89
C THR A 43 10.01 -1.89 1.38
N GLY A 44 10.95 -2.27 2.26
CA GLY A 44 11.91 -1.37 2.89
C GLY A 44 11.35 -0.58 4.09
N LEU A 45 10.12 -0.83 4.52
CA LEU A 45 9.50 -0.20 5.68
C LEU A 45 9.57 -1.10 6.91
N ASP A 46 9.76 -0.50 8.08
CA ASP A 46 9.49 -1.21 9.33
C ASP A 46 8.00 -1.53 9.46
N ALA A 47 7.67 -2.44 10.37
CA ALA A 47 6.31 -2.94 10.52
C ALA A 47 5.27 -1.86 10.88
N ASN A 48 5.62 -0.88 11.71
CA ASN A 48 4.69 0.17 12.12
C ASN A 48 4.45 1.14 10.97
N THR A 49 5.52 1.51 10.26
CA THR A 49 5.41 2.36 9.07
C THR A 49 4.61 1.67 7.97
N ALA A 50 4.85 0.39 7.69
CA ALA A 50 4.09 -0.39 6.72
C ALA A 50 2.60 -0.42 7.05
N ASN A 51 2.24 -0.71 8.31
CA ASN A 51 0.84 -0.69 8.75
C ASN A 51 0.19 0.70 8.58
N THR A 52 0.94 1.77 8.87
CA THR A 52 0.45 3.15 8.70
C THR A 52 0.16 3.47 7.24
N VAL A 53 1.07 3.09 6.33
CA VAL A 53 0.87 3.23 4.88
C VAL A 53 -0.37 2.47 4.42
N MET A 54 -0.51 1.20 4.81
CA MET A 54 -1.65 0.38 4.37
C MET A 54 -2.99 0.88 4.90
N LYS A 55 -3.04 1.40 6.13
CA LYS A 55 -4.25 2.06 6.68
C LYS A 55 -4.61 3.33 5.91
N LEU A 56 -3.60 4.10 5.48
CA LEU A 56 -3.81 5.29 4.68
C LEU A 56 -4.39 4.93 3.30
N LEU A 57 -3.85 3.90 2.64
CA LEU A 57 -4.40 3.38 1.39
C LEU A 57 -5.83 2.87 1.57
N LYS A 58 -6.11 2.11 2.64
CA LYS A 58 -7.47 1.64 2.95
C LYS A 58 -8.46 2.80 3.11
N ARG A 59 -8.05 3.84 3.83
CA ARG A 59 -8.86 5.05 4.01
C ARG A 59 -9.09 5.80 2.70
N PHE A 60 -8.10 5.79 1.81
CA PHE A 60 -8.23 6.40 0.49
C PHE A 60 -9.14 5.60 -0.45
N ALA A 61 -9.11 4.27 -0.36
CA ALA A 61 -9.99 3.38 -1.11
C ALA A 61 -11.46 3.48 -0.66
N SER A 62 -11.70 3.70 0.64
CA SER A 62 -13.04 3.68 1.23
C SER A 62 -13.94 4.84 0.80
N VAL A 63 -15.25 4.69 1.07
CA VAL A 63 -16.34 5.65 0.76
C VAL A 63 -16.10 7.06 1.33
N LEU A 64 -15.17 7.24 2.27
CA LEU A 64 -14.76 8.56 2.76
C LEU A 64 -14.06 9.41 1.68
N SER A 65 -13.53 8.78 0.62
CA SER A 65 -13.22 9.46 -0.64
C SER A 65 -14.54 9.65 -1.39
N ARG A 66 -14.91 10.91 -1.70
CA ARG A 66 -16.18 11.35 -2.33
C ARG A 66 -16.65 10.52 -3.55
N ARG A 67 -15.76 9.74 -4.16
CA ARG A 67 -16.00 8.67 -5.14
C ARG A 67 -15.07 7.54 -4.71
N GLY A 68 -15.60 6.34 -4.39
CA GLY A 68 -14.79 5.19 -4.00
C GLY A 68 -13.64 4.98 -4.99
N ARG A 69 -12.45 4.65 -4.48
CA ARG A 69 -11.23 4.50 -5.29
C ARG A 69 -10.79 3.06 -5.31
N THR A 70 -10.37 2.58 -6.47
CA THR A 70 -9.81 1.23 -6.60
C THR A 70 -8.31 1.29 -6.39
N ILE A 71 -7.79 0.52 -5.44
CA ILE A 71 -6.34 0.41 -5.22
C ILE A 71 -5.96 -1.05 -5.43
N ILE A 72 -4.97 -1.27 -6.30
CA ILE A 72 -4.43 -2.58 -6.62
C ILE A 72 -2.94 -2.54 -6.27
N PHE A 73 -2.45 -3.54 -5.55
CA PHE A 73 -1.05 -3.60 -5.17
C PHE A 73 -0.53 -5.04 -5.08
N SER A 74 0.75 -5.21 -5.37
CA SER A 74 1.52 -6.41 -5.03
C SER A 74 2.03 -6.27 -3.59
N ILE A 75 2.13 -7.38 -2.84
CA ILE A 75 2.72 -7.36 -1.51
C ILE A 75 3.42 -8.69 -1.22
N HIS A 76 4.64 -8.61 -0.72
CA HIS A 76 5.41 -9.78 -0.30
C HIS A 76 5.29 -9.98 1.21
N GLN A 77 4.81 -11.16 1.64
CA GLN A 77 4.75 -11.59 3.04
C GLN A 77 4.12 -10.55 4.01
N PRO A 78 2.84 -10.19 3.82
CA PRO A 78 2.18 -9.25 4.72
C PRO A 78 2.03 -9.85 6.13
N ARG A 79 2.24 -9.00 7.15
CA ARG A 79 1.81 -9.35 8.51
C ARG A 79 0.29 -9.48 8.57
N TYR A 80 -0.22 -10.27 9.51
CA TYR A 80 -1.66 -10.46 9.70
C TYR A 80 -2.44 -9.14 9.86
N SER A 81 -1.86 -8.16 10.56
CA SER A 81 -2.47 -6.83 10.73
C SER A 81 -2.68 -6.06 9.42
N ILE A 82 -1.81 -6.30 8.42
CA ILE A 82 -1.93 -5.73 7.08
C ILE A 82 -2.90 -6.55 6.25
N TYR A 83 -2.80 -7.88 6.29
CA TYR A 83 -3.68 -8.80 5.57
C TYR A 83 -5.17 -8.50 5.85
N ARG A 84 -5.51 -8.22 7.11
CA ARG A 84 -6.88 -7.87 7.55
C ARG A 84 -7.44 -6.57 6.95
N LEU A 85 -6.64 -5.79 6.22
CA LEU A 85 -7.10 -4.57 5.55
C LEU A 85 -7.58 -4.82 4.11
N PHE A 86 -7.31 -5.98 3.54
CA PHE A 86 -7.59 -6.27 2.13
C PHE A 86 -9.08 -6.51 1.92
N ASP A 87 -9.66 -5.89 0.89
CA ASP A 87 -11.05 -6.20 0.47
C ASP A 87 -11.08 -7.50 -0.34
N SER A 88 -10.14 -7.65 -1.27
CA SER A 88 -9.99 -8.82 -2.13
C SER A 88 -8.53 -9.29 -2.14
N LEU A 89 -8.34 -10.59 -2.37
CA LEU A 89 -7.05 -11.24 -2.53
C LEU A 89 -7.02 -11.94 -3.89
N MET A 90 -5.94 -11.72 -4.65
CA MET A 90 -5.58 -12.51 -5.82
C MET A 90 -4.26 -13.21 -5.53
N LEU A 91 -4.26 -14.54 -5.51
CA LEU A 91 -3.06 -15.36 -5.36
C LEU A 91 -2.63 -15.89 -6.72
N LEU A 92 -1.38 -15.63 -7.07
CA LEU A 92 -0.75 -16.12 -8.29
C LEU A 92 0.30 -17.18 -7.95
N SER A 93 0.35 -18.25 -8.74
CA SER A 93 1.41 -19.26 -8.70
C SER A 93 1.76 -19.67 -10.13
N GLN A 94 3.05 -19.63 -10.49
CA GLN A 94 3.53 -20.01 -11.82
C GLN A 94 2.77 -19.35 -12.99
N GLY A 95 2.39 -18.06 -12.84
CA GLY A 95 1.62 -17.32 -13.85
C GLY A 95 0.13 -17.61 -13.88
N HIS A 96 -0.38 -18.50 -13.02
CA HIS A 96 -1.79 -18.85 -12.94
C HIS A 96 -2.44 -18.30 -11.66
N THR A 97 -3.71 -17.92 -11.78
CA THR A 97 -4.53 -17.53 -10.62
C THR A 97 -4.96 -18.78 -9.85
N VAL A 98 -4.49 -18.88 -8.61
CA VAL A 98 -4.85 -19.96 -7.68
C VAL A 98 -6.11 -19.60 -6.90
N TYR A 99 -6.26 -18.31 -6.57
CA TYR A 99 -7.42 -17.79 -5.86
C TYR A 99 -7.68 -16.35 -6.29
N HIS A 100 -8.94 -15.97 -6.43
CA HIS A 100 -9.37 -14.59 -6.59
C HIS A 100 -10.75 -14.41 -5.97
N GLY A 101 -10.84 -13.60 -4.92
CA GLY A 101 -12.07 -13.40 -4.18
C GLY A 101 -11.90 -12.53 -2.93
N PRO A 102 -12.91 -12.48 -2.04
CA PRO A 102 -12.83 -11.77 -0.78
C PRO A 102 -11.71 -12.30 0.12
N SER A 103 -10.87 -11.40 0.68
CA SER A 103 -9.71 -11.84 1.48
C SER A 103 -10.10 -12.68 2.72
N GLU A 104 -11.32 -12.47 3.25
CA GLU A 104 -11.85 -13.17 4.41
C GLU A 104 -12.24 -14.62 4.09
N GLU A 105 -12.57 -14.94 2.84
CA GLU A 105 -12.98 -16.28 2.41
C GLU A 105 -11.80 -17.16 2.01
N ALA A 106 -10.62 -16.56 1.76
CA ALA A 106 -9.45 -17.29 1.27
C ALA A 106 -9.02 -18.44 2.18
N LEU A 107 -9.10 -18.27 3.51
CA LEU A 107 -8.75 -19.34 4.47
C LEU A 107 -9.70 -20.54 4.42
N ALA A 108 -10.97 -20.35 4.04
CA ALA A 108 -11.93 -21.44 3.92
C ALA A 108 -11.83 -22.15 2.55
N PHE A 109 -11.23 -21.49 1.56
CA PHE A 109 -11.03 -22.04 0.22
C PHE A 109 -9.89 -23.06 0.16
N PHE A 110 -8.85 -22.90 0.99
CA PHE A 110 -7.69 -23.79 1.09
C PHE A 110 -7.82 -24.77 2.26
#